data_AF-A0A8S1BIR5-F1
#
_entry.id   AF-A0A8S1BIR5-F1
#
_cell.length_a   1.000
_cell.length_b   1.000
_cell.length_c   1.000
_cell.angle_alpha   90.00
_cell.angle_beta   90.00
_cell.angle_gamma   90.00
#
_symmetry.space_group_name_H-M   'P 1'
#
loop_
_entity.id
_entity.type
_entity.pdbx_description
1 polymer ?
#
loop_
_entity_poly.entity_id
_entity_poly.type
_entity_poly.pdbx_seq_one_letter_code
_entity_poly.pdbx_strand_id
1 'polypeptide(L)' 'MPSKYVRKAGASPRGEWTEDALREAFEEIRQNKYGLNEISRRYGIPARTLKRRFAKQDTTKLTLWKHPVLDFDN' A
#
# COMPACT_ATOMS: atom_id res chain seq x y z
N MET A 1 18.44 20.96 -17.73
CA MET A 1 17.75 20.58 -16.47
C MET A 1 17.58 19.07 -16.45
N PRO A 2 17.83 18.36 -15.33
CA PRO A 2 17.48 16.94 -15.23
C PRO A 2 15.97 16.77 -15.46
N SER A 3 15.58 16.17 -16.58
CA SER A 3 14.16 15.96 -16.93
C SER A 3 13.53 14.80 -16.17
N LYS A 4 14.36 13.87 -15.64
CA LYS A 4 13.91 12.67 -14.92
C LYS A 4 14.19 12.80 -13.42
N TYR A 5 13.14 12.72 -12.60
CA TYR A 5 13.28 12.65 -11.15
C TYR A 5 13.93 11.32 -10.75
N VAL A 6 15.07 11.38 -10.04
CA VAL A 6 15.76 10.23 -9.46
C VAL A 6 15.75 10.36 -7.94
N ARG A 7 15.37 9.29 -7.23
CA ARG A 7 15.37 9.29 -5.75
C ARG A 7 16.80 9.17 -5.22
N LYS A 8 17.03 9.66 -4.00
CA LYS A 8 18.31 9.50 -3.29
C LYS A 8 18.61 8.01 -3.08
N ALA A 9 19.87 7.60 -3.29
CA ALA A 9 20.34 6.27 -2.95
C ALA A 9 20.09 5.97 -1.47
N GLY A 10 19.47 4.82 -1.18
CA GLY A 10 19.10 4.40 0.18
C GLY A 10 17.74 4.92 0.70
N ALA A 11 16.95 5.64 -0.11
CA ALA A 11 15.56 5.90 0.26
C ALA A 11 14.77 4.58 0.30
N SER A 12 14.05 4.31 1.39
CA SER A 12 13.19 3.12 1.50
C SER A 12 12.24 3.03 0.30
N PRO A 13 12.10 1.84 -0.32
CA PRO A 13 11.21 1.65 -1.44
C PRO A 13 9.78 2.03 -1.08
N ARG A 14 9.04 2.59 -2.05
CA ARG A 14 7.64 2.96 -1.81
C ARG A 14 6.80 1.71 -1.66
N GLY A 15 6.19 1.55 -0.48
CA GLY A 15 5.15 0.56 -0.25
C GLY A 15 5.67 -0.87 -0.38
N GLU A 16 6.64 -1.24 0.45
CA GLU A 16 7.20 -2.61 0.53
C GLU A 16 6.22 -3.66 1.07
N TRP A 17 5.01 -3.26 1.45
CA TRP A 17 3.98 -4.18 1.90
C TRP A 17 3.34 -4.97 0.74
N THR A 18 2.96 -6.21 1.06
CA THR A 18 2.27 -7.14 0.16
C THR A 18 0.77 -6.93 0.23
N GLU A 19 0.05 -7.38 -0.81
CA GLU A 19 -1.42 -7.35 -0.81
C GLU A 19 -1.99 -8.28 0.25
N ASP A 20 -1.34 -9.42 0.49
CA ASP A 20 -1.74 -10.41 1.50
C ASP A 20 -1.70 -9.84 2.92
N ALA A 21 -0.58 -9.18 3.27
CA ALA A 21 -0.46 -8.46 4.54
C ALA A 21 -1.52 -7.37 4.70
N LEU A 22 -1.96 -6.74 3.60
CA LEU A 22 -3.02 -5.75 3.62
C LEU A 22 -4.41 -6.38 3.86
N ARG A 23 -4.66 -7.58 3.30
CA ARG A 23 -5.90 -8.35 3.55
C ARG A 23 -5.99 -8.77 5.01
N GLU A 24 -4.93 -9.37 5.54
CA GLU A 24 -4.86 -9.78 6.94
C GLU A 24 -5.06 -8.60 7.90
N ALA A 25 -4.38 -7.47 7.63
CA ALA A 25 -4.55 -6.25 8.40
C ALA A 25 -6.01 -5.75 8.37
N PHE A 26 -6.72 -5.89 7.25
CA PHE A 26 -8.12 -5.51 7.16
C PHE A 26 -9.02 -6.43 7.97
N GLU A 27 -8.78 -7.73 7.98
CA GLU A 27 -9.54 -8.66 8.83
C GLU A 27 -9.34 -8.33 10.31
N GLU A 28 -8.11 -8.03 10.75
CA GLU A 28 -7.86 -7.61 12.13
C GLU A 28 -8.57 -6.29 12.49
N ILE A 29 -8.62 -5.33 11.55
CA ILE A 29 -9.39 -4.07 11.72
C ILE A 29 -10.89 -4.36 11.82
N ARG A 30 -11.46 -5.22 10.96
CA ARG A 30 -12.89 -5.56 10.99
C ARG A 30 -13.30 -6.26 12.28
N GLN A 31 -12.44 -7.15 12.77
CA GLN A 31 -12.64 -7.85 14.03
C GLN A 31 -12.42 -6.94 15.24
N ASN A 32 -11.91 -5.71 15.03
CA ASN A 32 -11.54 -4.75 16.06
C ASN A 32 -10.64 -5.37 17.15
N LYS A 33 -9.79 -6.32 16.76
CA LYS A 33 -8.91 -7.07 17.69
C LYS A 33 -7.83 -6.19 18.29
N TYR A 34 -7.28 -5.30 17.46
CA TYR A 34 -6.18 -4.40 17.81
C TYR A 34 -6.43 -2.99 17.26
N GLY A 35 -5.80 -1.99 17.87
CA GLY A 35 -5.83 -0.63 17.38
C GLY A 35 -5.03 -0.48 16.08
N LEU A 36 -5.41 0.51 15.25
CA LEU A 36 -4.81 0.76 13.94
C LEU A 36 -3.27 0.93 13.97
N ASN A 37 -2.75 1.56 15.03
CA ASN A 37 -1.31 1.76 15.20
C ASN A 37 -0.57 0.45 15.48
N GLU A 38 -1.21 -0.49 16.18
CA GLU A 38 -0.60 -1.80 16.47
C GLU A 38 -0.55 -2.64 15.19
N ILE A 39 -1.66 -2.69 14.47
CA ILE A 39 -1.76 -3.36 13.16
C ILE A 39 -0.73 -2.76 12.19
N SER A 40 -0.56 -1.44 12.20
CA SER A 40 0.44 -0.76 11.38
C SER A 40 1.87 -1.26 11.64
N ARG A 41 2.24 -1.47 12.90
CA ARG A 41 3.57 -2.00 13.28
C ARG A 41 3.72 -3.46 12.91
N ARG A 42 2.70 -4.28 13.19
CA ARG A 42 2.72 -5.72 12.94
C ARG A 42 2.93 -6.06 11.46
N TYR A 43 2.20 -5.39 10.57
CA TYR A 43 2.25 -5.66 9.13
C TYR A 43 3.25 -4.77 8.37
N GLY A 44 3.90 -3.81 9.05
CA GLY A 44 4.80 -2.85 8.41
C GLY A 44 4.09 -1.89 7.43
N ILE A 45 2.76 -1.74 7.55
CA ILE A 45 1.94 -0.91 6.67
C ILE A 45 1.65 0.40 7.39
N PRO A 46 1.94 1.59 6.83
CA PRO A 46 1.64 2.85 7.50
C PRO A 46 0.15 2.99 7.84
N ALA A 47 -0.17 3.41 9.08
CA ALA A 47 -1.55 3.56 9.55
C ALA A 47 -2.43 4.43 8.62
N ARG A 48 -1.86 5.50 8.06
CA ARG A 48 -2.55 6.36 7.07
C ARG A 48 -2.91 5.60 5.78
N THR A 49 -2.06 4.65 5.37
CA THR A 49 -2.30 3.78 4.21
C THR A 49 -3.41 2.79 4.52
N LEU A 50 -3.37 2.14 5.69
CA LEU A 50 -4.44 1.24 6.15
C LEU A 50 -5.78 1.97 6.18
N LYS A 51 -5.87 3.13 6.85
CA LYS A 51 -7.12 3.91 6.95
C LYS A 51 -7.68 4.28 5.58
N ARG A 52 -6.82 4.79 4.68
CA ARG A 52 -7.24 5.23 3.33
C ARG A 52 -7.74 4.06 2.47
N ARG A 53 -7.04 2.93 2.51
CA ARG A 53 -7.37 1.76 1.70
C ARG A 53 -8.56 0.99 2.27
N PHE A 54 -8.65 0.88 3.58
CA PHE A 54 -9.78 0.25 4.28
C PHE A 54 -11.09 0.98 4.00
N ALA A 55 -11.08 2.32 4.02
CA ALA A 55 -12.27 3.13 3.68
C ALA A 55 -12.78 2.87 2.24
N LYS A 56 -11.90 2.44 1.33
CA LYS A 56 -12.24 2.12 -0.07
C LYS A 56 -12.38 0.62 -0.34
N GLN A 57 -12.13 -0.23 0.67
CA GLN A 57 -11.93 -1.68 0.52
C GLN A 57 -10.94 -2.06 -0.62
N ASP A 58 -9.96 -1.19 -0.86
CA ASP A 58 -9.01 -1.33 -1.98
C ASP A 58 -7.75 -2.06 -1.51
N THR A 59 -7.69 -3.34 -1.87
CA THR A 59 -6.56 -4.21 -1.56
C THR A 59 -5.53 -4.28 -2.69
N THR A 60 -5.89 -3.79 -3.87
CA THR A 60 -5.09 -3.96 -5.08
C THR A 60 -3.91 -3.00 -5.06
N LYS A 61 -2.70 -3.54 -5.23
CA LYS A 61 -1.51 -2.74 -5.44
C LYS A 61 -1.41 -2.44 -6.93
N LEU A 62 -2.06 -1.34 -7.35
CA LEU A 62 -1.89 -0.81 -8.70
C LEU A 62 -0.39 -0.65 -8.99
N THR A 63 0.12 -1.46 -9.92
CA THR A 63 1.43 -1.23 -10.53
C THR A 63 1.31 0.05 -11.35
N LEU A 64 2.41 0.82 -11.42
CA LEU A 64 2.43 2.20 -11.92
C LEU A 64 1.89 2.40 -13.36
N TRP A 65 1.55 1.31 -14.07
CA TRP A 65 1.21 1.32 -15.49
C TRP A 65 0.06 0.38 -15.90
N LYS A 66 -0.52 -0.41 -14.99
CA LYS A 66 -1.65 -1.29 -15.32
C LYS A 66 -2.95 -0.53 -15.05
N HIS A 67 -3.34 0.34 -15.98
CA HIS A 67 -4.60 1.08 -15.90
C HIS A 67 -5.72 0.18 -16.46
N PRO A 68 -6.80 -0.10 -15.71
CA PRO A 68 -7.82 -1.10 -16.08
C PRO A 68 -8.56 -0.81 -17.39
N VAL A 69 -8.43 0.38 -17.95
CA VAL A 69 -9.11 0.83 -19.19
C VAL A 69 -8.12 1.06 -20.35
N LEU A 70 -6.83 1.23 -20.05
CA LEU A 70 -5.83 1.57 -21.05
C LEU A 70 -4.72 0.51 -20.97
N ASP A 71 -4.96 -0.61 -21.65
CA ASP A 71 -3.95 -1.64 -21.89
C ASP A 71 -2.96 -1.11 -22.92
N PHE A 72 -1.87 -0.52 -22.42
CA PHE A 72 -0.69 -0.28 -23.25
C PHE A 72 0.19 -1.54 -23.11
N ASP A 73 0.01 -2.48 -24.04
CA ASP A 73 0.97 -3.56 -24.29
C ASP A 73 2.34 -2.95 -24.60
N ASN A 74 3.39 -3.50 -23.99
CA ASN A 74 4.78 -3.10 -24.19
C ASN A 74 5.41 -3.88 -25.34
#